data_AF-A0A1Q2LFI1-F1
#
_entry.id   AF-A0A1Q2LFI1-F1
#
_cell.length_a   1.000
_cell.length_b   1.000
_cell.length_c   1.000
_cell.angle_alpha   90.00
_cell.angle_beta   90.00
_cell.angle_gamma   90.00
#
_symmetry.space_group_name_H-M   'P 1'
#
loop_
_entity.id
_entity.type
_entity.pdbx_description
1 polymer ?
#
loop_
_entity_poly.entity_id
_entity_poly.type
_entity_poly.pdbx_seq_one_letter_code
_entity_poly.pdbx_strand_id
1 'polypeptide(L)'
;MLKKPKYKIITRGFRYDMLKRVFNGINYAILETTPTTQAQRNQHNEVNTKVQKLKDMVNEFNRLHTNNEPMFVHYKLDTRARIEHFFAQSWVETWAGQLRLAESISKENANKNYNRYGNRPNTDDGYNFRGRGLLHLTFKDNYHACTRYLHNQGWLSSDIDFEAQPQLVTDSGVYALLSAVYYWNTKTYPNGVNVSIPAWRNFHLYEIADDEANGNTIIPTIDEDTQQEIDLTQAQRTISVLVNGGRKGLTSRRDSHNRIRNNQIFVEFDNQ
;
A
#
# COMPACT_ATOMS: atom_id res chain seq x y z
N MET A 1 -7.86 -2.01 -40.10
CA MET A 1 -6.56 -2.22 -39.44
C MET A 1 -6.77 -2.19 -37.94
N LEU A 2 -6.44 -3.28 -37.24
CA LEU A 2 -6.47 -3.31 -35.77
C LEU A 2 -5.47 -2.27 -35.25
N LYS A 3 -5.94 -1.30 -34.45
CA LYS A 3 -5.05 -0.37 -33.74
C LYS A 3 -4.04 -1.23 -32.99
N LYS A 4 -2.74 -0.98 -33.20
CA LYS A 4 -1.68 -1.58 -32.37
C LYS A 4 -2.07 -1.36 -30.90
N PRO A 5 -2.02 -2.39 -30.04
CA PRO A 5 -2.28 -2.19 -28.62
C PRO A 5 -1.33 -1.08 -28.14
N LYS A 6 -1.90 -0.09 -27.43
CA LYS A 6 -1.17 1.08 -26.93
C LYS A 6 -0.08 0.70 -25.90
N TYR A 7 -0.07 -0.56 -25.49
CA TYR A 7 0.82 -1.14 -24.51
C TYR A 7 1.45 -2.41 -25.08
N LYS A 8 2.74 -2.60 -24.83
CA LYS A 8 3.40 -3.88 -25.04
C LYS A 8 2.74 -4.87 -24.06
N ILE A 9 2.23 -5.99 -24.57
CA ILE A 9 1.58 -7.02 -23.74
C ILE A 9 2.57 -7.42 -22.64
N ILE A 10 2.28 -7.09 -21.38
CA ILE A 10 2.97 -7.74 -20.26
C ILE A 10 2.59 -9.21 -20.38
N THR A 11 3.53 -10.05 -20.80
CA THR A 11 3.23 -11.45 -21.17
C THR A 11 2.69 -12.27 -19.99
N ARG A 12 2.74 -11.77 -18.75
CA ARG A 12 2.36 -12.51 -17.53
C ARG A 12 1.65 -11.73 -16.40
N GLY A 13 1.47 -10.42 -16.50
CA GLY A 13 0.86 -9.60 -15.43
C GLY A 13 1.59 -9.68 -14.07
N PHE A 14 0.89 -9.34 -12.99
CA PHE A 14 1.37 -9.58 -11.62
C PHE A 14 1.43 -11.07 -11.31
N ARG A 15 2.39 -11.50 -10.47
CA ARG A 15 2.49 -12.89 -10.03
C ARG A 15 2.61 -13.00 -8.52
N TYR A 16 2.16 -14.13 -8.00
CA TYR A 16 2.28 -14.44 -6.57
C TYR A 16 3.74 -14.44 -6.10
N ASP A 17 4.70 -14.87 -6.93
CA ASP A 17 6.12 -14.84 -6.55
C ASP A 17 6.63 -13.42 -6.28
N MET A 18 6.11 -12.40 -6.98
CA MET A 18 6.49 -11.01 -6.77
C MET A 18 6.02 -10.54 -5.39
N LEU A 19 4.75 -10.77 -5.05
CA LEU A 19 4.22 -10.40 -3.74
C LEU A 19 4.84 -11.23 -2.61
N LYS A 20 5.13 -12.52 -2.85
CA LYS A 20 5.87 -13.38 -1.91
C LYS A 20 7.23 -12.78 -1.55
N ARG A 21 7.95 -12.24 -2.55
CA ARG A 21 9.26 -11.59 -2.38
C ARG A 21 9.18 -10.22 -1.74
N VAL A 22 8.11 -9.45 -2.01
CA VAL A 22 7.82 -8.21 -1.28
C VAL A 22 7.61 -8.53 0.20
N PHE A 23 6.58 -9.32 0.53
CA PHE A 23 6.17 -9.69 1.88
C PHE A 23 7.00 -10.87 2.41
N ASN A 24 8.31 -10.68 2.46
CA ASN A 24 9.28 -11.67 2.90
C ASN A 24 9.32 -11.89 4.44
N GLY A 25 8.53 -11.13 5.21
CA GLY A 25 8.39 -11.32 6.65
C GLY A 25 7.44 -12.46 7.03
N ILE A 26 6.69 -13.01 6.06
CA ILE A 26 5.85 -14.19 6.25
C ILE A 26 6.74 -15.44 6.32
N ASN A 27 6.51 -16.30 7.31
CA ASN A 27 7.20 -17.59 7.44
C ASN A 27 6.59 -18.64 6.49
N TYR A 28 6.92 -18.55 5.20
CA TYR A 28 6.40 -19.47 4.17
C TYR A 28 6.79 -20.93 4.39
N ALA A 29 7.94 -21.20 5.03
CA ALA A 29 8.46 -22.55 5.24
C ALA A 29 7.52 -23.43 6.09
N ILE A 30 6.65 -22.82 6.92
CA ILE A 30 5.64 -23.55 7.70
C ILE A 30 4.69 -24.35 6.78
N LEU A 31 4.40 -23.85 5.58
CA LEU A 31 3.51 -24.53 4.63
C LEU A 31 4.17 -25.74 3.94
N GLU A 32 5.49 -25.92 4.11
CA GLU A 32 6.23 -27.06 3.58
C GLU A 32 6.28 -28.22 4.57
N THR A 33 5.70 -28.03 5.77
CA THR A 33 5.70 -29.02 6.85
C THR A 33 4.29 -29.48 7.21
N THR A 34 4.16 -30.73 7.67
CA THR A 34 2.89 -31.24 8.18
C THR A 34 2.75 -30.89 9.68
N PRO A 35 1.73 -30.12 10.10
CA PRO A 35 1.56 -29.72 11.50
C PRO A 35 1.08 -30.90 12.36
N THR A 36 1.78 -31.20 13.46
CA THR A 36 1.45 -32.31 14.37
C THR A 36 0.73 -31.85 15.64
N THR A 37 0.87 -30.58 16.03
CA THR A 37 0.24 -29.98 17.21
C THR A 37 -0.82 -28.93 16.85
N GLN A 38 -1.71 -28.59 17.79
CA GLN A 38 -2.71 -27.53 17.58
C GLN A 38 -2.06 -26.16 17.36
N ALA A 39 -0.98 -25.86 18.08
CA ALA A 39 -0.25 -24.60 17.90
C ALA A 39 0.34 -24.48 16.48
N GLN A 40 0.92 -25.57 15.96
CA GLN A 40 1.42 -25.60 14.58
C GLN A 40 0.28 -25.48 13.55
N ARG A 41 -0.87 -26.12 13.78
CA ARG A 41 -2.05 -25.96 12.91
C ARG A 41 -2.53 -24.51 12.87
N ASN A 42 -2.55 -23.83 14.01
CA ASN A 42 -2.94 -22.41 14.07
C ASN A 42 -1.96 -21.54 13.27
N GLN A 43 -0.65 -21.74 13.43
CA GLN A 43 0.37 -21.01 12.67
C GLN A 43 0.29 -21.30 11.16
N HIS A 44 0.12 -22.56 10.78
CA HIS A 44 -0.07 -22.95 9.38
C HIS A 44 -1.29 -22.27 8.77
N ASN A 45 -2.43 -22.25 9.47
CA ASN A 45 -3.65 -21.59 9.00
C ASN A 45 -3.48 -20.07 8.89
N GLU A 46 -2.77 -19.43 9.82
CA GLU A 46 -2.45 -18.00 9.75
C GLU A 46 -1.61 -17.68 8.50
N VAL A 47 -0.54 -18.43 8.26
CA VAL A 47 0.33 -18.25 7.08
C VAL A 47 -0.45 -18.52 5.79
N ASN A 48 -1.25 -19.59 5.75
CA ASN A 48 -2.08 -19.91 4.59
C ASN A 48 -3.09 -18.80 4.27
N THR A 49 -3.69 -18.20 5.31
CA THR A 49 -4.60 -17.05 5.15
C THR A 49 -3.87 -15.85 4.53
N LYS A 50 -2.65 -15.54 4.95
CA LYS A 50 -1.85 -14.46 4.34
C LYS A 50 -1.50 -14.77 2.88
N VAL A 51 -1.10 -16.01 2.59
CA VAL A 51 -0.85 -16.46 1.21
C VAL A 51 -2.08 -16.30 0.33
N GLN A 52 -3.27 -16.65 0.83
CA GLN A 52 -4.51 -16.47 0.09
C GLN A 52 -4.77 -15.00 -0.21
N LYS A 53 -4.60 -14.10 0.76
CA LYS A 53 -4.74 -12.65 0.54
C LYS A 53 -3.80 -12.12 -0.55
N LEU A 54 -2.55 -12.59 -0.59
CA LEU A 54 -1.61 -12.22 -1.67
C LEU A 54 -2.07 -12.74 -3.04
N LYS A 55 -2.61 -13.96 -3.11
CA LYS A 55 -3.17 -14.51 -4.35
C LYS A 55 -4.40 -13.71 -4.81
N ASP A 56 -5.26 -13.32 -3.88
CA ASP A 56 -6.44 -12.49 -4.17
C ASP A 56 -6.02 -11.12 -4.74
N MET A 57 -4.99 -10.49 -4.17
CA MET A 57 -4.41 -9.25 -4.71
C MET A 57 -3.88 -9.44 -6.13
N VAL A 58 -3.16 -10.53 -6.41
CA VAL A 58 -2.63 -10.83 -7.75
C VAL A 58 -3.76 -11.05 -8.76
N ASN A 59 -4.79 -11.80 -8.37
CA ASN A 59 -5.97 -12.00 -9.20
C ASN A 59 -6.66 -10.67 -9.51
N GLU A 60 -6.76 -9.79 -8.50
CA GLU A 60 -7.36 -8.47 -8.67
C GLU A 60 -6.52 -7.57 -9.61
N PHE A 61 -5.20 -7.51 -9.42
CA PHE A 61 -4.32 -6.75 -10.33
C PHE A 61 -4.49 -7.18 -11.79
N ASN A 62 -4.61 -8.48 -12.03
CA ASN A 62 -4.71 -9.06 -13.37
C ASN A 62 -6.15 -9.13 -13.91
N ARG A 63 -7.17 -8.85 -13.09
CA ARG A 63 -8.56 -8.81 -13.53
C ARG A 63 -8.70 -7.79 -14.66
N LEU A 64 -9.41 -8.16 -15.71
CA LEU A 64 -9.66 -7.26 -16.82
C LEU A 64 -10.80 -6.29 -16.47
N HIS A 65 -10.58 -5.02 -16.77
CA HIS A 65 -11.62 -4.00 -16.77
C HIS A 65 -12.45 -4.10 -18.07
N THR A 66 -13.57 -3.36 -18.16
CA THR A 66 -14.47 -3.37 -19.32
C THR A 66 -13.80 -2.94 -20.64
N ASN A 67 -12.68 -2.24 -20.56
CA ASN A 67 -11.85 -1.85 -21.70
C ASN A 67 -10.75 -2.87 -22.04
N ASN A 68 -10.78 -4.06 -21.44
CA ASN A 68 -9.82 -5.15 -21.64
C ASN A 68 -8.38 -4.84 -21.19
N GLU A 69 -8.19 -3.80 -20.38
CA GLU A 69 -6.93 -3.52 -19.68
C GLU A 69 -6.96 -4.14 -18.28
N PRO A 70 -5.83 -4.67 -17.77
CA PRO A 70 -5.76 -5.19 -16.41
C PRO A 70 -5.88 -4.06 -15.37
N MET A 71 -6.45 -4.37 -14.21
CA MET A 71 -6.72 -3.38 -13.17
C MET A 71 -5.48 -2.65 -12.66
N PHE A 72 -4.28 -3.26 -12.67
CA PHE A 72 -3.07 -2.55 -12.23
C PHE A 72 -2.76 -1.29 -13.07
N VAL A 73 -3.23 -1.22 -14.32
CA VAL A 73 -3.17 0.00 -15.16
C VAL A 73 -4.11 1.08 -14.64
N HIS A 74 -5.34 0.69 -14.31
CA HIS A 74 -6.35 1.58 -13.72
C HIS A 74 -5.94 2.07 -12.33
N TYR A 75 -5.20 1.25 -11.59
CA TYR A 75 -4.67 1.56 -10.25
C TYR A 75 -3.41 2.41 -10.25
N LYS A 76 -2.89 2.80 -11.42
CA LYS A 76 -1.60 3.53 -11.52
C LYS A 76 -0.46 2.74 -10.88
N LEU A 77 -0.41 1.45 -11.14
CA LEU A 77 0.59 0.49 -10.69
C LEU A 77 1.11 -0.35 -11.87
N ASP A 78 1.43 0.36 -12.96
CA ASP A 78 1.78 -0.17 -14.28
C ASP A 78 3.22 0.15 -14.72
N THR A 79 3.93 1.01 -13.99
CA THR A 79 5.37 1.25 -14.17
C THR A 79 6.14 0.64 -13.02
N ARG A 80 7.39 0.21 -13.25
CA ARG A 80 8.25 -0.28 -12.18
C ARG A 80 8.40 0.72 -11.02
N ALA A 81 8.66 2.00 -11.31
CA ALA A 81 8.87 3.02 -10.27
C ALA A 81 7.66 3.16 -9.33
N ARG A 82 6.45 3.28 -9.87
CA ARG A 82 5.19 3.30 -9.08
C ARG A 82 5.05 2.06 -8.19
N ILE A 83 5.26 0.87 -8.76
CA ILE A 83 5.08 -0.40 -8.05
C ILE A 83 6.13 -0.56 -6.93
N GLU A 84 7.39 -0.21 -7.20
CA GLU A 84 8.48 -0.24 -6.22
C GLU A 84 8.18 0.69 -5.04
N HIS A 85 7.78 1.94 -5.29
CA HIS A 85 7.41 2.87 -4.24
C HIS A 85 6.17 2.43 -3.46
N PHE A 86 5.12 1.99 -4.15
CA PHE A 86 3.88 1.54 -3.51
C PHE A 86 4.15 0.37 -2.54
N PHE A 87 4.80 -0.70 -3.01
CA PHE A 87 5.07 -1.86 -2.18
C PHE A 87 6.16 -1.63 -1.14
N ALA A 88 7.08 -0.68 -1.36
CA ALA A 88 8.04 -0.29 -0.33
C ALA A 88 7.34 0.27 0.90
N GLN A 89 6.34 1.13 0.70
CA GLN A 89 5.52 1.67 1.78
C GLN A 89 4.64 0.58 2.38
N SER A 90 3.97 -0.24 1.57
CA SER A 90 3.14 -1.33 2.08
C SER A 90 3.92 -2.33 2.93
N TRP A 91 5.18 -2.61 2.58
CA TRP A 91 6.03 -3.49 3.37
C TRP A 91 6.29 -2.95 4.77
N VAL A 92 6.54 -1.63 4.91
CA VAL A 92 6.76 -0.98 6.21
C VAL A 92 5.46 -0.95 7.01
N GLU A 93 4.37 -0.50 6.40
CA GLU A 93 3.06 -0.39 7.08
C GLU A 93 2.56 -1.75 7.57
N THR A 94 2.85 -2.83 6.85
CA THR A 94 2.41 -4.18 7.23
C THR A 94 3.41 -4.95 8.09
N TRP A 95 4.19 -4.21 8.89
CA TRP A 95 5.20 -4.69 9.84
C TRP A 95 6.30 -5.52 9.18
N ALA A 96 7.15 -4.83 8.42
CA ALA A 96 8.34 -5.41 7.79
C ALA A 96 8.00 -6.63 6.90
N GLY A 97 6.93 -6.51 6.12
CA GLY A 97 6.50 -7.54 5.18
C GLY A 97 5.84 -8.75 5.82
N GLN A 98 5.36 -8.66 7.06
CA GLN A 98 4.59 -9.72 7.72
C GLN A 98 3.12 -9.77 7.30
N LEU A 99 2.68 -8.84 6.44
CA LEU A 99 1.30 -8.68 5.96
C LEU A 99 0.30 -8.58 7.11
N ARG A 100 0.65 -7.82 8.16
CA ARG A 100 -0.28 -7.48 9.24
C ARG A 100 -1.11 -6.29 8.79
N LEU A 101 -2.38 -6.53 8.43
CA LEU A 101 -3.28 -5.57 7.80
C LEU A 101 -4.16 -4.79 8.79
N ALA A 102 -3.76 -4.77 10.06
CA ALA A 102 -4.41 -3.98 11.09
C ALA A 102 -3.34 -3.57 12.11
N GLU A 103 -3.37 -2.31 12.51
CA GLU A 103 -2.48 -1.83 13.56
C GLU A 103 -2.74 -2.56 14.88
N SER A 104 -1.67 -2.74 15.66
CA SER A 104 -1.72 -3.39 16.97
C SER A 104 -1.84 -2.34 18.06
N ILE A 105 -3.07 -1.87 18.29
CA ILE A 105 -3.42 -0.89 19.32
C ILE A 105 -4.55 -1.42 20.20
N SER A 106 -4.52 -1.12 21.50
CA SER A 106 -5.64 -1.44 22.38
C SER A 106 -6.85 -0.57 22.06
N LYS A 107 -8.05 -1.10 22.29
CA LYS A 107 -9.31 -0.36 22.12
C LYS A 107 -9.31 0.97 22.89
N GLU A 108 -8.85 0.92 24.13
CA GLU A 108 -8.70 2.11 24.99
C GLU A 108 -7.77 3.16 24.38
N ASN A 109 -6.56 2.76 23.95
CA ASN A 109 -5.61 3.70 23.38
C ASN A 109 -6.08 4.25 22.03
N ALA A 110 -6.73 3.45 21.21
CA ALA A 110 -7.28 3.91 19.93
C ALA A 110 -8.38 4.96 20.15
N ASN A 111 -9.33 4.68 21.04
CA ASN A 111 -10.40 5.63 21.38
C ASN A 111 -9.88 6.89 22.09
N LYS A 112 -8.74 6.82 22.78
CA LYS A 112 -8.09 8.00 23.36
C LYS A 112 -7.39 8.86 22.29
N ASN A 113 -6.63 8.23 21.38
CA ASN A 113 -5.73 8.94 20.48
C ASN A 113 -6.37 9.35 19.15
N TYR A 114 -7.47 8.73 18.74
CA TYR A 114 -8.09 8.91 17.42
C TYR A 114 -9.47 9.59 17.47
N ASN A 115 -9.62 10.66 18.25
CA ASN A 115 -10.83 11.48 18.29
C ASN A 115 -10.80 12.63 17.28
N ARG A 116 -10.66 12.31 15.99
CA ARG A 116 -10.58 13.28 14.89
C ARG A 116 -11.04 12.66 13.57
N TYR A 117 -11.26 13.51 12.56
CA TYR A 117 -11.59 13.13 11.18
C TYR A 117 -12.79 12.15 11.12
N GLY A 118 -13.93 12.61 11.64
CA GLY A 118 -15.19 11.88 11.64
C GLY A 118 -15.41 10.95 12.83
N ASN A 119 -14.34 10.55 13.52
CA ASN A 119 -14.47 9.73 14.74
C ASN A 119 -15.14 10.54 15.86
N ARG A 120 -16.17 9.97 16.48
CA ARG A 120 -16.93 10.62 17.55
C ARG A 120 -16.31 10.36 18.92
N PRO A 121 -16.19 11.38 19.80
CA PRO A 121 -15.76 11.17 21.17
C PRO A 121 -16.75 10.29 21.94
N ASN A 122 -16.28 9.59 22.97
CA ASN A 122 -17.07 8.67 23.80
C ASN A 122 -17.74 7.51 23.01
N THR A 123 -17.13 7.11 21.90
CA THR A 123 -17.54 5.94 21.12
C THR A 123 -16.33 5.03 20.87
N ASP A 124 -16.56 3.91 20.19
CA ASP A 124 -15.51 3.02 19.74
C ASP A 124 -14.94 3.39 18.36
N ASP A 125 -15.27 4.57 17.82
CA ASP A 125 -14.84 4.99 16.48
C ASP A 125 -13.32 4.98 16.35
N GLY A 126 -12.57 5.33 17.41
CA GLY A 126 -11.11 5.28 17.41
C GLY A 126 -10.57 3.87 17.11
N TYR A 127 -11.10 2.85 17.77
CA TYR A 127 -10.73 1.46 17.52
C TYR A 127 -11.35 0.89 16.24
N ASN A 128 -12.60 1.23 15.95
CA ASN A 128 -13.35 0.73 14.80
C ASN A 128 -12.76 1.25 13.48
N PHE A 129 -12.24 2.47 13.45
CA PHE A 129 -11.59 3.10 12.28
C PHE A 129 -10.08 3.27 12.45
N ARG A 130 -9.46 2.38 13.23
CA ARG A 130 -8.01 2.25 13.34
C ARG A 130 -7.37 1.86 12.00
N GLY A 131 -6.05 2.01 11.86
CA GLY A 131 -5.27 1.70 10.66
C GLY A 131 -5.45 0.26 10.18
N ARG A 132 -5.88 0.09 8.92
CA ARG A 132 -6.02 -1.20 8.24
C ARG A 132 -5.57 -1.18 6.78
N GLY A 133 -5.33 -2.37 6.21
CA GLY A 133 -4.96 -2.54 4.82
C GLY A 133 -3.49 -2.26 4.56
N LEU A 134 -3.10 -2.18 3.27
CA LEU A 134 -1.69 -2.10 2.88
C LEU A 134 -1.03 -0.74 3.19
N LEU A 135 -1.81 0.35 3.32
CA LEU A 135 -1.32 1.69 3.66
C LEU A 135 -2.08 2.31 4.85
N HIS A 136 -2.55 1.46 5.78
CA HIS A 136 -3.19 1.88 7.03
C HIS A 136 -4.26 2.98 6.90
N LEU A 137 -5.34 2.68 6.16
CA LEU A 137 -6.55 3.51 6.13
C LEU A 137 -7.07 3.71 7.55
N THR A 138 -7.14 4.96 7.99
CA THR A 138 -7.43 5.35 9.39
C THR A 138 -8.41 6.50 9.42
N PHE A 139 -9.27 6.56 10.44
CA PHE A 139 -10.35 7.52 10.69
C PHE A 139 -11.59 7.34 9.82
N LYS A 140 -12.76 7.52 10.44
CA LYS A 140 -14.08 7.30 9.84
C LYS A 140 -14.27 8.03 8.50
N ASP A 141 -13.87 9.30 8.42
CA ASP A 141 -14.00 10.09 7.19
C ASP A 141 -13.22 9.46 6.02
N ASN A 142 -12.07 8.84 6.28
CA ASN A 142 -11.28 8.18 5.24
C ASN A 142 -11.89 6.84 4.81
N TYR A 143 -12.51 6.09 5.72
CA TYR A 143 -13.27 4.87 5.35
C TYR A 143 -14.48 5.23 4.47
N HIS A 144 -15.18 6.31 4.82
CA HIS A 144 -16.27 6.87 4.00
C HIS A 144 -15.79 7.29 2.61
N ALA A 145 -14.75 8.13 2.55
CA ALA A 145 -14.21 8.66 1.31
C ALA A 145 -13.63 7.58 0.39
N CYS A 146 -12.95 6.58 0.97
CA CYS A 146 -12.46 5.41 0.25
C CYS A 146 -13.59 4.63 -0.40
N THR A 147 -14.64 4.30 0.36
CA THR A 147 -15.83 3.60 -0.15
C THR A 147 -16.44 4.35 -1.34
N ARG A 148 -16.67 5.66 -1.18
CA ARG A 148 -17.24 6.50 -2.25
C ARG A 148 -16.35 6.59 -3.48
N TYR A 149 -15.04 6.75 -3.29
CA TYR A 149 -14.10 6.78 -4.40
C TYR A 149 -14.18 5.48 -5.21
N LEU A 150 -14.10 4.33 -4.55
CA LEU A 150 -14.09 3.03 -5.23
C LEU A 150 -15.42 2.71 -5.92
N HIS A 151 -16.56 3.09 -5.31
CA HIS A 151 -17.87 3.03 -5.98
C HIS A 151 -17.92 3.90 -7.24
N ASN A 152 -17.42 5.13 -7.16
CA ASN A 152 -17.41 6.05 -8.30
C ASN A 152 -16.51 5.55 -9.44
N GLN A 153 -15.43 4.82 -9.12
CA GLN A 153 -14.61 4.17 -10.12
C GLN A 153 -15.24 2.89 -10.69
N GLY A 154 -16.30 2.36 -10.07
CA GLY A 154 -16.88 1.06 -10.41
C GLY A 154 -15.98 -0.12 -10.01
N TRP A 155 -15.08 0.07 -9.05
CA TRP A 155 -14.12 -0.94 -8.59
C TRP A 155 -14.58 -1.70 -7.34
N LEU A 156 -15.62 -1.19 -6.68
CA LEU A 156 -16.23 -1.79 -5.50
C LEU A 156 -17.70 -2.10 -5.79
N SER A 157 -18.17 -3.27 -5.35
CA SER A 157 -19.57 -3.65 -5.48
C SER A 157 -20.44 -2.76 -4.60
N SER A 158 -21.63 -2.38 -5.07
CA SER A 158 -22.51 -1.39 -4.43
C SER A 158 -23.02 -1.78 -3.05
N ASP A 159 -22.95 -3.05 -2.68
CA ASP A 159 -23.33 -3.60 -1.38
C ASP A 159 -22.21 -3.55 -0.33
N ILE A 160 -21.00 -3.14 -0.73
CA ILE A 160 -19.85 -3.05 0.17
C ILE A 160 -19.66 -1.62 0.67
N ASP A 161 -19.57 -1.46 1.99
CA ASP A 161 -19.31 -0.17 2.63
C ASP A 161 -18.26 -0.34 3.73
N PHE A 162 -17.09 0.28 3.56
CA PHE A 162 -16.01 0.18 4.54
C PHE A 162 -16.25 1.01 5.80
N GLU A 163 -17.10 2.05 5.75
CA GLU A 163 -17.52 2.75 6.96
C GLU A 163 -18.43 1.86 7.81
N ALA A 164 -19.36 1.15 7.17
CA ALA A 164 -20.26 0.22 7.86
C ALA A 164 -19.56 -1.08 8.30
N GLN A 165 -18.57 -1.55 7.51
CA GLN A 165 -17.90 -2.84 7.68
C GLN A 165 -16.36 -2.68 7.61
N PRO A 166 -15.72 -1.93 8.54
CA PRO A 166 -14.29 -1.59 8.44
C PRO A 166 -13.35 -2.79 8.50
N GLN A 167 -13.78 -3.92 9.09
CA GLN A 167 -13.03 -5.17 9.15
C GLN A 167 -12.74 -5.76 7.76
N LEU A 168 -13.56 -5.47 6.75
CA LEU A 168 -13.37 -5.94 5.38
C LEU A 168 -11.99 -5.56 4.82
N VAL A 169 -11.47 -4.40 5.20
CA VAL A 169 -10.14 -3.90 4.80
C VAL A 169 -9.00 -4.75 5.38
N THR A 170 -9.23 -5.47 6.47
CA THR A 170 -8.27 -6.43 7.05
C THR A 170 -8.50 -7.85 6.54
N ASP A 171 -9.76 -8.26 6.37
CA ASP A 171 -10.13 -9.65 6.12
C ASP A 171 -9.95 -10.08 4.66
N SER A 172 -10.08 -9.14 3.72
CA SER A 172 -9.96 -9.39 2.27
C SER A 172 -8.65 -8.84 1.70
N GLY A 173 -7.92 -9.67 0.95
CA GLY A 173 -6.74 -9.21 0.21
C GLY A 173 -7.08 -8.14 -0.83
N VAL A 174 -8.23 -8.29 -1.51
CA VAL A 174 -8.73 -7.32 -2.49
C VAL A 174 -9.02 -5.98 -1.83
N TYR A 175 -9.74 -5.95 -0.71
CA TYR A 175 -10.12 -4.69 -0.07
C TYR A 175 -8.93 -4.00 0.63
N ALA A 176 -7.98 -4.79 1.15
CA ALA A 176 -6.69 -4.28 1.62
C ALA A 176 -5.90 -3.59 0.50
N LEU A 177 -5.94 -4.12 -0.73
CA LEU A 177 -5.35 -3.49 -1.90
C LEU A 177 -6.11 -2.24 -2.33
N LEU A 178 -7.43 -2.33 -2.52
CA LEU A 178 -8.25 -1.21 -3.01
C LEU A 178 -8.17 0.02 -2.09
N SER A 179 -8.16 -0.19 -0.76
CA SER A 179 -7.97 0.91 0.20
C SER A 179 -6.62 1.61 0.07
N ALA A 180 -5.55 0.87 -0.24
CA ALA A 180 -4.24 1.45 -0.50
C ALA A 180 -4.16 2.13 -1.87
N VAL A 181 -4.82 1.58 -2.90
CA VAL A 181 -4.95 2.23 -4.21
C VAL A 181 -5.69 3.55 -4.09
N TYR A 182 -6.77 3.60 -3.30
CA TYR A 182 -7.46 4.87 -2.99
C TYR A 182 -6.49 5.90 -2.43
N TYR A 183 -5.68 5.53 -1.43
CA TYR A 183 -4.72 6.46 -0.83
C TYR A 183 -3.65 6.89 -1.84
N TRP A 184 -3.10 5.94 -2.60
CA TRP A 184 -2.12 6.17 -3.67
C TRP A 184 -2.61 7.17 -4.73
N ASN A 185 -3.88 7.04 -5.11
CA ASN A 185 -4.49 7.85 -6.16
C ASN A 185 -5.08 9.18 -5.68
N THR A 186 -5.27 9.38 -4.37
CA THR A 186 -5.93 10.59 -3.85
C THR A 186 -5.05 11.43 -2.94
N LYS A 187 -4.01 10.87 -2.33
CA LYS A 187 -3.04 11.65 -1.57
C LYS A 187 -2.19 12.50 -2.52
N THR A 188 -2.20 13.80 -2.31
CA THR A 188 -1.41 14.74 -3.11
C THR A 188 -0.30 15.40 -2.31
N TYR A 189 0.74 15.82 -3.02
CA TYR A 189 1.73 16.75 -2.51
C TYR A 189 1.10 18.14 -2.26
N PRO A 190 1.48 18.82 -1.16
CA PRO A 190 0.83 20.08 -0.78
C PRO A 190 0.90 21.15 -1.87
N ASN A 191 -0.16 21.94 -1.99
CA ASN A 191 -0.24 23.09 -2.91
C ASN A 191 0.26 24.41 -2.27
N GLY A 192 1.04 24.32 -1.19
CA GLY A 192 1.51 25.50 -0.46
C GLY A 192 2.56 26.32 -1.23
N VAL A 193 2.73 27.58 -0.82
CA VAL A 193 3.77 28.46 -1.39
C VAL A 193 5.19 28.02 -0.98
N ASN A 194 5.35 27.43 0.20
CA ASN A 194 6.65 27.03 0.78
C ASN A 194 6.88 25.50 0.68
N VAL A 195 6.78 24.95 -0.52
CA VAL A 195 7.06 23.53 -0.79
C VAL A 195 8.44 23.36 -1.42
N SER A 196 9.12 22.25 -1.10
CA SER A 196 10.49 21.99 -1.54
C SER A 196 10.61 21.77 -3.05
N ILE A 197 9.58 21.21 -3.68
CA ILE A 197 9.54 20.96 -5.12
C ILE A 197 8.26 21.58 -5.70
N PRO A 198 8.32 22.85 -6.17
CA PRO A 198 7.18 23.54 -6.76
C PRO A 198 6.50 22.79 -7.91
N ALA A 199 7.27 22.01 -8.69
CA ALA A 199 6.75 21.21 -9.79
C ALA A 199 5.79 20.10 -9.35
N TRP A 200 5.85 19.66 -8.09
CA TRP A 200 4.99 18.60 -7.56
C TRP A 200 3.69 19.10 -6.96
N ARG A 201 3.36 20.40 -7.03
CA ARG A 201 2.09 20.88 -6.44
C ARG A 201 0.90 20.09 -7.00
N ASN A 202 0.11 19.51 -6.09
CA ASN A 202 -1.02 18.64 -6.38
C ASN A 202 -0.67 17.30 -7.04
N PHE A 203 0.61 16.95 -7.23
CA PHE A 203 0.97 15.63 -7.73
C PHE A 203 0.46 14.56 -6.78
N HIS A 204 -0.21 13.56 -7.34
CA HIS A 204 -0.51 12.32 -6.66
C HIS A 204 0.77 11.51 -6.42
N LEU A 205 0.70 10.51 -5.53
CA LEU A 205 1.89 9.72 -5.21
C LEU A 205 2.48 8.99 -6.43
N TYR A 206 1.62 8.56 -7.37
CA TYR A 206 2.09 7.94 -8.61
C TYR A 206 2.86 8.90 -9.52
N GLU A 207 2.51 10.19 -9.55
CA GLU A 207 3.20 11.20 -10.35
C GLU A 207 4.55 11.56 -9.74
N ILE A 208 4.64 11.58 -8.40
CA ILE A 208 5.92 11.74 -7.70
C ILE A 208 6.86 10.56 -7.98
N ALA A 209 6.32 9.35 -8.05
CA ALA A 209 7.11 8.14 -8.33
C ALA A 209 7.65 8.11 -9.76
N ASP A 210 6.96 8.71 -10.73
CA ASP A 210 7.38 8.77 -12.13
C ASP A 210 8.39 9.87 -12.43
N ASP A 211 8.41 10.95 -11.64
CA ASP A 211 9.29 12.08 -11.88
C ASP A 211 10.72 11.74 -11.50
N GLU A 212 11.41 10.99 -12.36
CA GLU A 212 12.81 10.61 -12.15
C GLU A 212 13.74 11.84 -12.11
N ALA A 213 13.40 12.90 -12.85
CA ALA A 213 14.24 14.10 -12.97
C ALA A 213 14.40 14.82 -11.63
N ASN A 214 13.29 15.04 -10.91
CA ASN A 214 13.32 15.62 -9.58
C ASN A 214 13.44 14.55 -8.48
N GLY A 215 12.80 13.41 -8.69
CA GLY A 215 12.62 12.36 -7.69
C GLY A 215 13.90 11.62 -7.34
N ASN A 216 14.85 11.47 -8.28
CA ASN A 216 16.11 10.75 -8.07
C ASN A 216 17.22 11.59 -7.43
N THR A 217 17.02 12.90 -7.24
CA THR A 217 17.97 13.73 -6.50
C THR A 217 18.10 13.21 -5.07
N ILE A 218 19.34 12.98 -4.62
CA ILE A 218 19.63 12.53 -3.26
C ILE A 218 19.64 13.74 -2.33
N ILE A 219 18.97 13.63 -1.19
CA ILE A 219 18.92 14.63 -0.13
C ILE A 219 19.22 13.97 1.23
N PRO A 220 20.10 14.58 2.05
CA PRO A 220 20.27 14.16 3.43
C PRO A 220 19.02 14.54 4.24
N THR A 221 18.49 13.62 5.05
CA THR A 221 17.32 13.85 5.89
C THR A 221 17.47 13.12 7.21
N ILE A 222 17.09 13.77 8.31
CA ILE A 222 17.03 13.14 9.63
C ILE A 222 15.81 12.21 9.70
N ASP A 223 16.04 10.95 10.03
CA ASP A 223 15.00 10.02 10.48
C ASP A 223 14.65 10.33 11.94
N GLU A 224 13.39 10.69 12.20
CA GLU A 224 12.94 11.09 13.54
C GLU A 224 12.91 9.93 14.54
N ASP A 225 12.92 8.67 14.09
CA ASP A 225 12.97 7.53 15.01
C ASP A 225 14.39 7.23 15.48
N THR A 226 15.38 7.28 14.58
CA THR A 226 16.78 6.93 14.90
C THR A 226 17.64 8.15 15.22
N GLN A 227 17.17 9.36 14.90
CA GLN A 227 17.91 10.62 14.96
C GLN A 227 19.17 10.65 14.07
N GLN A 228 19.28 9.73 13.11
CA GLN A 228 20.39 9.68 12.17
C GLN A 228 20.05 10.44 10.90
N GLU A 229 21.05 11.14 10.35
CA GLU A 229 20.98 11.68 9.00
C GLU A 229 21.21 10.55 7.99
N ILE A 230 20.29 10.42 7.03
CA ILE A 230 20.32 9.40 6.00
C ILE A 230 20.09 10.02 4.62
N ASP A 231 20.78 9.47 3.62
CA ASP A 231 20.54 9.81 2.23
C ASP A 231 19.28 9.12 1.71
N LEU A 232 18.39 9.91 1.10
CA LEU A 232 17.14 9.50 0.46
C LEU A 232 17.05 10.14 -0.91
N THR A 233 16.43 9.47 -1.88
CA THR A 233 15.93 10.20 -3.05
C THR A 233 14.77 11.13 -2.64
N GLN A 234 14.57 12.24 -3.35
CA GLN A 234 13.45 13.15 -3.08
C GLN A 234 12.09 12.44 -3.12
N ALA A 235 11.92 11.48 -4.05
CA ALA A 235 10.72 10.66 -4.14
C ALA A 235 10.56 9.76 -2.90
N GLN A 236 11.63 9.07 -2.45
CA GLN A 236 11.61 8.25 -1.24
C GLN A 236 11.21 9.07 -0.01
N ARG A 237 11.85 10.22 0.20
CA ARG A 237 11.56 11.11 1.32
C ARG A 237 10.12 11.61 1.26
N THR A 238 9.67 12.08 0.11
CA THR A 238 8.37 12.74 -0.01
C THR A 238 7.20 11.78 0.09
N ILE A 239 7.24 10.65 -0.63
CA ILE A 239 6.20 9.62 -0.53
C ILE A 239 6.11 9.09 0.91
N SER A 240 7.25 8.83 1.56
CA SER A 240 7.28 8.37 2.96
C SER A 240 6.63 9.35 3.92
N VAL A 241 6.94 10.65 3.79
CA VAL A 241 6.34 11.69 4.64
C VAL A 241 4.85 11.83 4.39
N LEU A 242 4.41 11.72 3.13
CA LEU A 242 2.99 11.80 2.81
C LEU A 242 2.20 10.61 3.36
N VAL A 243 2.74 9.39 3.24
CA VAL A 243 2.11 8.16 3.78
C VAL A 243 2.08 8.16 5.30
N ASN A 244 3.21 8.44 5.96
CA ASN A 244 3.33 8.34 7.41
C ASN A 244 2.83 9.58 8.16
N GLY A 245 2.68 10.72 7.47
CA GLY A 245 2.39 12.01 8.10
C GLY A 245 3.57 12.64 8.85
N GLY A 246 4.80 12.15 8.64
CA GLY A 246 6.00 12.61 9.33
C GLY A 246 7.28 11.92 8.87
N ARG A 247 8.42 12.22 9.53
CA ARG A 247 9.75 11.68 9.15
C ARG A 247 10.20 10.51 10.01
N LYS A 248 9.28 9.86 10.71
CA LYS A 248 9.53 8.62 11.44
C LYS A 248 9.66 7.44 10.48
N GLY A 249 10.65 6.58 10.73
CA GLY A 249 10.86 5.32 10.00
C GLY A 249 11.37 5.50 8.57
N LEU A 250 12.02 6.63 8.25
CA LEU A 250 12.53 6.90 6.90
C LEU A 250 13.57 5.88 6.47
N THR A 251 14.42 5.43 7.38
CA THR A 251 15.46 4.41 7.12
C THR A 251 14.83 3.12 6.62
N SER A 252 13.80 2.63 7.32
CA SER A 252 13.10 1.39 6.95
C SER A 252 12.40 1.52 5.59
N ARG A 253 11.78 2.67 5.30
CA ARG A 253 11.09 2.92 4.02
C ARG A 253 12.06 2.99 2.85
N ARG A 254 13.21 3.65 3.02
CA ARG A 254 14.30 3.67 2.04
C ARG A 254 14.83 2.28 1.76
N ASP A 255 15.17 1.55 2.82
CA ASP A 255 15.81 0.24 2.70
C ASP A 255 14.85 -0.77 2.07
N SER A 256 13.56 -0.68 2.40
CA SER A 256 12.49 -1.43 1.73
C SER A 256 12.45 -1.16 0.22
N HIS A 257 12.45 0.11 -0.18
CA HIS A 257 12.47 0.50 -1.60
C HIS A 257 13.73 -0.01 -2.32
N ASN A 258 14.90 0.25 -1.75
CA ASN A 258 16.18 -0.18 -2.30
C ASN A 258 16.24 -1.71 -2.43
N ARG A 259 15.75 -2.46 -1.43
CA ARG A 259 15.66 -3.92 -1.47
C ARG A 259 14.78 -4.40 -2.62
N ILE A 260 13.57 -3.85 -2.77
CA ILE A 260 12.64 -4.25 -3.84
C ILE A 260 13.29 -4.00 -5.20
N ARG A 261 13.92 -2.84 -5.38
CA ARG A 261 14.59 -2.44 -6.61
C ARG A 261 15.81 -3.30 -6.94
N ASN A 262 16.72 -3.46 -5.97
CA ASN A 262 17.96 -4.22 -6.15
C ASN A 262 17.72 -5.71 -6.38
N ASN A 263 16.67 -6.26 -5.77
CA ASN A 263 16.27 -7.64 -6.01
C ASN A 263 15.51 -7.82 -7.33
N GLN A 264 15.27 -6.75 -8.11
CA GLN A 264 14.60 -6.84 -9.41
C GLN A 264 13.24 -7.54 -9.31
N ILE A 265 12.47 -7.28 -8.24
CA ILE A 265 11.18 -7.95 -8.00
C ILE A 265 10.20 -7.66 -9.15
N PHE A 266 10.21 -6.42 -9.65
CA PHE A 266 9.30 -5.93 -10.69
C PHE A 266 10.03 -5.55 -11.98
N VAL A 267 11.18 -6.17 -12.28
CA VAL A 267 11.99 -5.88 -13.48
C VAL A 267 11.21 -6.05 -14.78
N GLU A 268 10.17 -6.88 -14.80
CA GLU A 268 9.30 -7.08 -15.96
C GLU A 268 8.42 -5.85 -16.27
N PHE A 269 8.37 -4.89 -15.36
CA PHE A 269 7.72 -3.58 -15.55
C PHE A 269 8.73 -2.48 -15.94
N ASP A 270 10.00 -2.81 -16.20
CA ASP A 270 10.97 -1.88 -16.81
C ASP A 270 10.58 -1.54 -18.24
N ASN A 271 10.74 -0.26 -18.61
CA ASN A 271 10.63 0.25 -19.97
C ASN A 271 9.30 -0.07 -20.67
N GLN A 272 8.23 0.56 -20.19
CA GLN A 272 7.06 0.93 -21.00
C GLN A 272 7.21 2.36 -21.49
#